data_AF-U9VZS5-F1
#
_entry.id   AF-U9VZS5-F1
#
_cell.length_a   1.000
_cell.length_b   1.000
_cell.length_c   1.000
_cell.angle_alpha   90.00
_cell.angle_beta   90.00
_cell.angle_gamma   90.00
#
_symmetry.space_group_name_H-M   'P 1'
#
loop_
_entity.id
_entity.type
_entity.pdbx_description
1 polymer ?
#
loop_
_entity_poly.entity_id
_entity_poly.type
_entity_poly.pdbx_seq_one_letter_code
_entity_poly.pdbx_strand_id
1 'polypeptide(L)'
;MKTKQLLTQDLATSEITVISNHASVTVAGTKVARVEEIPGHEQENPSMVHVDFKVKNPSRQPELLDNTEDLGLILKLNDAVDLGLLLVAMGVEHKTPEEIKATMARLSKLIDEFS
;
A
#
# COMPACT_ATOMS: atom_id res chain seq x y z
N MET A 1 16.29 -10.44 14.35
CA MET A 1 17.02 -10.18 13.09
C MET A 1 16.55 -8.85 12.52
N LYS A 2 17.45 -7.98 12.05
CA LYS A 2 17.08 -6.68 11.49
C LYS A 2 16.78 -6.86 10.01
N THR A 3 15.51 -6.83 9.63
CA THR A 3 15.08 -6.62 8.24
C THR A 3 15.68 -5.32 7.75
N LYS A 4 16.35 -5.33 6.60
CA LYS A 4 16.94 -4.13 6.01
C LYS A 4 15.81 -3.40 5.27
N GLN A 5 15.08 -2.52 5.98
CA GLN A 5 14.16 -1.57 5.34
C GLN A 5 14.98 -0.69 4.41
N LEU A 6 14.80 -0.85 3.11
CA LEU A 6 15.66 -0.24 2.11
C LEU A 6 15.06 1.03 1.53
N LEU A 7 13.72 1.13 1.56
CA LEU A 7 13.00 2.30 1.07
C LEU A 7 11.70 2.49 1.84
N THR A 8 11.44 3.71 2.28
CA THR A 8 10.20 4.13 2.93
C THR A 8 9.77 5.46 2.32
N GLN A 9 8.50 5.55 1.95
CA GLN A 9 7.88 6.75 1.44
C GLN A 9 6.63 7.06 2.26
N ASP A 10 6.45 8.32 2.60
CA ASP A 10 5.20 8.77 3.21
C ASP A 10 4.07 8.64 2.19
N LEU A 11 2.95 8.09 2.65
CA LEU A 11 1.74 7.94 1.86
C LEU A 11 0.65 8.79 2.50
N ALA A 12 0.12 9.75 1.77
CA ALA A 12 -1.04 10.52 2.19
C ALA A 12 -2.22 10.21 1.26
N THR A 13 -3.19 9.46 1.76
CA THR A 13 -4.45 9.20 1.05
C THR A 13 -5.60 9.97 1.68
N SER A 14 -6.69 10.08 0.93
CA SER A 14 -8.00 10.35 1.54
C SER A 14 -8.48 9.14 2.36
N GLU A 15 -9.66 9.23 2.93
CA GLU A 15 -10.28 8.11 3.64
C GLU A 15 -10.56 6.93 2.69
N ILE A 16 -10.05 5.76 3.05
CA ILE A 16 -10.23 4.50 2.34
C ILE A 16 -11.14 3.63 3.19
N THR A 17 -12.17 3.04 2.58
CA THR A 17 -13.02 2.05 3.25
C THR A 17 -12.50 0.65 2.94
N VAL A 18 -12.14 -0.10 3.97
CA VAL A 18 -11.76 -1.51 3.89
C VAL A 18 -12.92 -2.35 4.41
N ILE A 19 -13.38 -3.31 3.61
CA ILE A 19 -14.55 -4.13 3.93
C ILE A 19 -14.11 -5.59 4.06
N SER A 20 -14.53 -6.23 5.15
CA SER A 20 -14.53 -7.67 5.33
C SER A 20 -15.96 -8.20 5.33
N ASN A 21 -16.10 -9.52 5.38
CA ASN A 21 -17.39 -10.17 5.55
C ASN A 21 -18.09 -9.85 6.88
N HIS A 22 -17.37 -9.29 7.87
CA HIS A 22 -17.89 -9.02 9.21
C HIS A 22 -17.95 -7.54 9.56
N ALA A 23 -17.10 -6.70 8.96
CA ALA A 23 -17.01 -5.29 9.32
C ALA A 23 -16.54 -4.43 8.14
N SER A 24 -16.77 -3.13 8.27
CA SER A 24 -16.17 -2.10 7.42
C SER A 24 -15.32 -1.20 8.30
N VAL A 25 -14.18 -0.74 7.82
CA VAL A 25 -13.28 0.17 8.55
C VAL A 25 -12.85 1.30 7.65
N THR A 26 -12.87 2.52 8.19
CA THR A 26 -12.27 3.67 7.50
C THR A 26 -10.84 3.83 7.94
N VAL A 27 -9.91 3.84 6.98
CA VAL A 27 -8.47 3.99 7.21
C VAL A 27 -7.91 5.13 6.36
N ALA A 28 -6.73 5.62 6.71
CA ALA A 28 -5.94 6.52 5.88
C ALA A 28 -4.54 5.95 5.73
N GLY A 29 -4.02 5.92 4.50
CA GLY A 29 -2.64 5.51 4.23
C GLY A 29 -1.68 6.43 4.97
N THR A 30 -0.59 5.85 5.47
CA THR A 30 0.46 6.58 6.19
C THR A 30 1.82 6.38 5.55
N LYS A 31 2.12 5.16 5.11
CA LYS A 31 3.45 4.80 4.61
C LYS A 31 3.39 3.65 3.60
N VAL A 32 4.32 3.67 2.64
CA VAL A 32 4.68 2.51 1.82
C VAL A 32 6.16 2.21 2.04
N ALA A 33 6.51 0.96 2.28
CA ALA A 33 7.89 0.51 2.42
C ALA A 33 8.20 -0.72 1.59
N ARG A 34 9.42 -0.76 1.03
CA ARG A 34 10.01 -1.98 0.49
C ARG A 34 10.88 -2.60 1.58
N VAL A 35 10.52 -3.82 1.94
CA VAL A 35 11.26 -4.66 2.88
C VAL A 35 11.99 -5.70 2.04
N GLU A 36 13.32 -5.71 2.09
CA GLU A 36 14.10 -6.72 1.38
C GLU A 36 14.17 -8.03 2.14
N GLU A 37 14.43 -9.08 1.37
CA GLU A 37 14.82 -10.36 1.90
C GLU A 37 16.07 -10.28 2.77
N ILE A 38 16.14 -11.21 3.72
CA ILE A 38 17.32 -11.37 4.56
C ILE A 38 18.23 -12.36 3.85
N PRO A 39 19.48 -11.98 3.50
CA PRO A 39 20.41 -12.88 2.82
C PRO A 39 20.59 -14.19 3.61
N GLY A 40 20.46 -15.32 2.92
CA GLY A 40 20.49 -16.68 3.49
C GLY A 40 19.17 -17.17 4.09
N HIS A 41 18.11 -16.36 4.08
CA HIS A 41 16.77 -16.69 4.57
C HIS A 41 15.67 -16.25 3.58
N GLU A 42 15.99 -16.17 2.29
CA GLU A 42 15.12 -15.64 1.24
C GLU A 42 13.78 -16.39 1.16
N GLN A 43 13.81 -17.68 1.47
CA GLN A 43 12.61 -18.53 1.48
C GLN A 43 11.67 -18.24 2.67
N GLU A 44 12.23 -17.78 3.79
CA GLU A 44 11.47 -17.46 5.02
C GLU A 44 11.10 -15.97 5.09
N ASN A 45 11.89 -15.11 4.45
CA ASN A 45 11.73 -13.67 4.42
C ASN A 45 11.93 -13.17 2.99
N PRO A 46 10.96 -13.34 2.07
CA PRO A 46 11.06 -12.78 0.73
C PRO A 46 10.90 -11.26 0.75
N SER A 47 11.36 -10.58 -0.30
CA SER A 47 11.11 -9.14 -0.46
C SER A 47 9.62 -8.83 -0.63
N MET A 48 9.14 -7.81 0.07
CA MET A 48 7.73 -7.44 0.16
C MET A 48 7.53 -5.92 0.13
N VAL A 49 6.34 -5.50 -0.30
CA VAL A 49 5.83 -4.14 -0.17
C VAL A 49 4.84 -4.11 0.99
N HIS A 50 5.10 -3.25 1.96
CA HIS A 50 4.24 -3.00 3.10
C HIS A 50 3.54 -1.66 2.89
N VAL A 51 2.22 -1.63 3.00
CA VAL A 51 1.42 -0.42 3.04
C VAL A 51 0.76 -0.33 4.40
N ASP A 52 1.10 0.72 5.14
CA ASP A 52 0.58 0.97 6.47
C ASP A 52 -0.57 1.97 6.39
N PHE A 53 -1.61 1.70 7.17
CA PHE A 53 -2.78 2.56 7.29
C PHE A 53 -3.11 2.80 8.75
N LYS A 54 -3.56 4.01 9.06
CA LYS A 54 -4.12 4.37 10.36
C LYS A 54 -5.64 4.28 10.33
N VAL A 55 -6.24 3.63 11.31
CA VAL A 55 -7.69 3.54 11.45
C VAL A 55 -8.24 4.87 11.95
N LYS A 56 -9.24 5.41 11.24
CA LYS A 56 -9.87 6.70 11.54
C LYS A 56 -11.09 6.55 12.44
N ASN A 57 -11.89 5.51 12.21
CA ASN A 57 -13.11 5.19 12.96
C ASN A 57 -13.43 3.69 12.77
N PRO A 58 -13.27 2.82 13.79
CA PRO A 58 -13.78 1.46 13.71
C PRO A 58 -15.31 1.50 13.69
N SER A 59 -15.94 0.97 12.65
CA SER A 59 -17.39 1.08 12.47
C SER A 59 -18.15 0.24 13.50
N ARG A 60 -19.06 0.88 14.26
CA ARG A 60 -20.32 0.43 14.93
C ARG A 60 -20.43 -0.97 15.57
N GLN A 61 -19.41 -1.82 15.56
CA GLN A 61 -19.33 -3.10 16.25
C GLN A 61 -18.02 -3.13 17.03
N PRO A 62 -18.05 -2.68 18.29
CA PRO A 62 -16.88 -2.64 19.16
C PRO A 62 -16.20 -4.02 19.21
N GLU A 63 -16.98 -5.09 19.34
CA GLU A 63 -16.48 -6.43 19.67
C GLU A 63 -15.56 -7.10 18.63
N LEU A 64 -15.52 -6.64 17.36
CA LEU A 64 -14.72 -7.25 16.30
C LEU A 64 -13.42 -6.51 15.97
N LEU A 65 -13.34 -5.23 16.33
CA LEU A 65 -12.25 -4.33 15.95
C LEU A 65 -11.80 -3.40 17.08
N ASP A 66 -12.38 -3.51 18.28
CA ASP A 66 -11.98 -2.74 19.44
C ASP A 66 -10.46 -2.86 19.62
N ASN A 67 -9.79 -1.72 19.53
CA ASN A 67 -8.33 -1.52 19.62
C ASN A 67 -7.52 -1.76 18.33
N THR A 68 -8.14 -1.93 17.16
CA THR A 68 -7.38 -1.90 15.89
C THR A 68 -7.05 -0.46 15.52
N GLU A 69 -5.84 -0.02 15.83
CA GLU A 69 -5.35 1.34 15.54
C GLU A 69 -4.66 1.45 14.17
N ASP A 70 -3.99 0.37 13.76
CA ASP A 70 -3.24 0.29 12.52
C ASP A 70 -3.67 -0.95 11.72
N LEU A 71 -3.64 -0.81 10.39
CA LEU A 71 -3.88 -1.88 9.45
C LEU A 71 -2.69 -1.95 8.48
N GLY A 72 -2.20 -3.16 8.23
CA GLY A 72 -1.12 -3.41 7.27
C GLY A 72 -1.61 -4.21 6.06
N LEU A 73 -1.23 -3.78 4.86
CA LEU A 73 -1.34 -4.58 3.64
C LEU A 73 0.08 -4.98 3.21
N ILE A 74 0.35 -6.28 3.20
CA ILE A 74 1.66 -6.83 2.83
C ILE A 74 1.50 -7.59 1.52
N LEU A 75 2.29 -7.21 0.52
CA LEU A 75 2.23 -7.75 -0.83
C LEU A 75 3.62 -8.27 -1.21
N LYS A 76 3.67 -9.39 -1.94
CA LYS A 76 4.89 -9.74 -2.67
C LYS A 76 5.13 -8.72 -3.77
N LEU A 77 6.36 -8.63 -4.26
CA LEU A 77 6.73 -7.63 -5.26
C LEU A 77 5.86 -7.68 -6.51
N ASN A 78 5.61 -8.88 -7.06
CA ASN A 78 4.77 -9.04 -8.26
C ASN A 78 3.30 -8.69 -7.98
N ASP A 79 2.76 -9.14 -6.84
CA ASP A 79 1.37 -8.82 -6.46
C ASP A 79 1.17 -7.31 -6.30
N ALA A 80 2.18 -6.59 -5.78
CA ALA A 80 2.16 -5.14 -5.65
C ALA A 80 2.12 -4.43 -7.01
N VAL A 81 2.85 -4.95 -8.01
CA VAL A 81 2.83 -4.42 -9.38
C VAL A 81 1.46 -4.68 -10.02
N ASP A 82 0.98 -5.92 -9.99
CA ASP A 82 -0.27 -6.31 -10.63
C ASP A 82 -1.47 -5.57 -10.04
N LEU A 83 -1.55 -5.49 -8.70
CA LEU A 83 -2.58 -4.72 -8.01
C LEU A 83 -2.46 -3.22 -8.33
N GLY A 84 -1.24 -2.67 -8.29
CA GLY A 84 -0.98 -1.26 -8.55
C GLY A 84 -1.41 -0.84 -9.96
N LEU A 85 -1.09 -1.65 -10.98
CA LEU A 85 -1.49 -1.39 -12.37
C LEU A 85 -3.01 -1.36 -12.53
N LEU A 86 -3.72 -2.31 -11.92
CA LEU A 86 -5.19 -2.34 -11.96
C LEU A 86 -5.80 -1.12 -11.27
N LEU A 87 -5.28 -0.74 -10.10
CA LEU A 87 -5.73 0.45 -9.37
C LEU A 87 -5.51 1.73 -10.17
N VAL A 88 -4.35 1.87 -10.83
CA VAL A 88 -4.08 3.01 -11.72
C VAL A 88 -5.04 3.01 -12.91
N ALA A 89 -5.19 1.88 -13.60
CA ALA A 89 -6.06 1.78 -14.78
C ALA A 89 -7.52 2.13 -14.47
N MET A 90 -8.05 1.69 -13.33
CA MET A 90 -9.40 2.05 -12.88
C MET A 90 -9.48 3.49 -12.35
N GLY A 91 -8.44 3.98 -11.65
CA GLY A 91 -8.43 5.31 -11.06
C GLY A 91 -8.21 6.46 -12.04
N VAL A 92 -7.75 6.18 -13.27
CA VAL A 92 -7.67 7.18 -14.35
C VAL A 92 -8.97 7.30 -15.15
N GLU A 93 -9.99 6.50 -14.85
CA GLU A 93 -11.31 6.65 -15.44
C GLU A 93 -11.79 8.10 -15.19
N HIS A 94 -12.03 8.84 -16.28
CA HIS A 94 -12.37 10.28 -16.30
C HIS A 94 -11.21 11.31 -16.24
N LYS A 95 -9.95 10.89 -16.29
CA LYS A 95 -8.81 11.82 -16.47
C LYS A 95 -8.61 12.22 -17.93
N THR A 96 -8.13 13.45 -18.17
CA THR A 96 -7.77 13.88 -19.52
C THR A 96 -6.47 13.20 -19.99
N PRO A 97 -6.19 13.15 -21.30
CA PRO A 97 -4.92 12.63 -21.82
C PRO A 97 -3.68 13.29 -21.20
N GLU A 98 -3.74 14.59 -20.91
CA GLU A 98 -2.66 15.35 -20.28
C GLU A 98 -2.43 14.90 -18.82
N GLU A 99 -3.50 14.68 -18.06
CA GLU A 99 -3.42 14.18 -16.68
C GLU A 99 -2.90 12.74 -16.61
N ILE A 100 -3.29 11.90 -17.58
CA ILE A 100 -2.76 10.54 -17.72
C ILE A 100 -1.26 10.61 -18.02
N LYS A 101 -0.84 11.46 -18.96
CA LYS A 101 0.57 11.67 -19.29
C LYS A 101 1.38 12.14 -18.08
N ALA A 102 0.83 13.05 -17.27
CA ALA A 102 1.46 13.50 -16.03
C ALA A 102 1.62 12.36 -15.01
N THR A 103 0.59 11.51 -14.87
CA THR A 103 0.64 10.30 -14.03
C THR A 103 1.75 9.36 -14.48
N MET A 104 1.84 9.07 -15.79
CA MET A 104 2.87 8.20 -16.35
C MET A 104 4.29 8.78 -16.19
N ALA A 105 4.45 10.10 -16.37
CA ALA A 105 5.73 10.77 -16.14
C ALA A 105 6.17 10.68 -14.67
N ARG A 106 5.23 10.85 -13.73
CA ARG A 106 5.50 10.67 -12.30
C ARG A 106 5.89 9.23 -11.98
N LEU A 107 5.21 8.24 -12.57
CA LEU A 107 5.56 6.83 -12.40
C LEU A 107 6.98 6.53 -12.93
N SER A 108 7.32 7.02 -14.12
CA SER A 108 8.68 6.88 -14.68
C SER A 108 9.74 7.43 -13.73
N LYS A 109 9.51 8.65 -13.19
CA LYS A 109 10.42 9.27 -12.23
C LYS A 109 10.60 8.43 -10.96
N LEU A 110 9.52 7.84 -10.45
CA LEU A 110 9.59 6.96 -9.27
C LEU A 110 10.35 5.66 -9.58
N ILE A 111 10.20 5.10 -10.77
CA ILE A 111 10.96 3.93 -11.20
C ILE A 111 12.47 4.25 -11.24
N ASP A 112 12.84 5.41 -11.81
CA ASP A 112 14.23 5.85 -11.85
C ASP A 112 14.82 6.10 -10.45
N GLU A 113 14.01 6.59 -9.51
CA GLU A 113 14.42 6.80 -8.11
C GLU A 113 14.65 5.49 -7.33
N PHE A 114 14.05 4.39 -7.77
CA PHE A 114 14.08 3.09 -7.06
C PHE A 114 14.86 1.99 -7.81
N SER A 115 15.41 2.31 -9.00
CA SER A 115 16.27 1.42 -9.81
C SER A 115 17.75 1.67 -9.55
#